data_AF-B8IQ18-F1
#
_entry.id   AF-B8IQ18-F1
#
_cell.length_a   1.000
_cell.length_b   1.000
_cell.length_c   1.000
_cell.angle_alpha   90.00
_cell.angle_beta   90.00
_cell.angle_gamma   90.00
#
_symmetry.space_group_name_H-M   'P 1'
#
loop_
_entity.id
_entity.type
_entity.pdbx_description
1 polymer ?
#
loop_
_entity_poly.entity_id
_entity_poly.type
_entity_poly.pdbx_seq_one_letter_code
_entity_poly.pdbx_strand_id
1 'polypeptide(L)'
;MPLPMPCALPLPASPHPRRMVAGAALLAGAMALVAAGPAVLPEAWTAWQLRAAAEDPADLAAIRLRRVATPERLGAEFDAALAAGDADLARSLVAVAEAEGMPVSAERRTALAAAEDEALRRGVADAARGFATGRGEGLPGLAGALAGDLVGYGDLRDLWTEGGKLLRQEPYDEVLLGLSAVGLALTGVTVASFGTGAAASVPAHAGATALKLATRTGRLSKPLQATLARTTHGLVDSRAVGGALAALGRLDLTAAKTTVRAALRPGALRTLRGLGEEAAALQARIGTRGTLQALSVAESADDLRRAGRLSERLGPRSRAALALLGRSALVLGSVALTLLQALWLGAAWLFGAALLCRRLGTAIGRWIWPRPLPGRRRMESRDNDRQGAADTRRLRLRMQDHLGGWERRQAERAPDLERA
;
A
#
# COMPACT_ATOMS: atom_id res chain seq x y z
N MET A 1 87.46 28.93 23.65
CA MET A 1 86.55 30.07 23.34
C MET A 1 85.61 29.65 22.22
N PRO A 2 84.34 30.06 22.23
CA PRO A 2 83.20 29.14 22.23
C PRO A 2 82.69 28.74 20.83
N LEU A 3 82.08 27.55 20.79
CA LEU A 3 81.29 27.02 19.67
C LEU A 3 79.91 27.72 19.59
N PRO A 4 79.33 27.89 18.38
CA PRO A 4 78.01 28.51 18.22
C PRO A 4 76.88 27.57 18.66
N MET A 5 75.92 28.13 19.40
CA MET A 5 74.66 27.47 19.81
C MET A 5 73.80 27.15 18.57
N PRO A 6 73.22 25.93 18.44
CA PRO A 6 72.25 25.65 17.40
C PRO A 6 70.86 26.20 17.77
N CYS A 7 70.23 26.86 16.78
CA CYS A 7 68.84 27.29 16.80
C CYS A 7 67.88 26.17 17.25
N ALA A 8 67.07 26.45 18.27
CA ALA A 8 65.95 25.61 18.64
C ALA A 8 64.87 25.66 17.55
N LEU A 9 64.60 24.51 16.91
CA LEU A 9 63.44 24.29 16.05
C LEU A 9 62.15 24.37 16.89
N PRO A 10 61.09 25.07 16.43
CA PRO A 10 59.82 25.11 17.15
C PRO A 10 59.13 23.74 17.05
N LEU A 11 58.74 23.18 18.21
CA LEU A 11 57.95 21.95 18.28
C LEU A 11 56.58 22.12 17.61
N PRO A 12 56.05 21.10 16.92
CA PRO A 12 54.73 21.18 16.28
C PRO A 12 53.64 21.36 17.35
N ALA A 13 52.83 22.40 17.18
CA ALA A 13 51.73 22.71 18.09
C ALA A 13 50.76 21.52 18.18
N SER A 14 50.56 20.99 19.39
CA SER A 14 49.59 19.94 19.67
C SER A 14 48.18 20.40 19.25
N PRO A 15 47.41 19.58 18.50
CA PRO A 15 46.07 19.97 18.08
C PRO A 15 45.19 20.25 19.30
N HIS A 16 44.54 21.42 19.32
CA HIS A 16 43.66 21.81 20.43
C HIS A 16 42.58 20.74 20.68
N PRO A 17 42.29 20.38 21.95
CA PRO A 17 41.40 19.28 22.32
C PRO A 17 39.99 19.40 21.71
N ARG A 18 39.51 20.64 21.52
CA ARG A 18 38.21 20.91 20.86
C ARG A 18 38.15 20.45 19.41
N ARG A 19 39.27 20.46 18.68
CA ARG A 19 39.32 19.98 17.28
C ARG A 19 39.33 18.46 17.22
N MET A 20 39.98 17.79 18.18
CA MET A 20 39.98 16.33 18.28
C MET A 20 38.60 15.79 18.65
N VAL A 21 37.92 16.41 19.62
CA VAL A 21 36.54 16.04 20.02
C VAL A 21 35.55 16.25 18.86
N ALA A 22 35.66 17.36 18.13
CA ALA A 22 34.80 17.62 16.98
C ALA A 22 35.05 16.64 15.80
N GLY A 23 36.30 16.26 15.56
CA GLY A 23 36.66 15.25 14.56
C GLY A 23 36.17 13.85 14.94
N ALA A 24 36.33 13.45 16.21
CA ALA A 24 35.84 12.17 16.72
C ALA A 24 34.31 12.07 16.64
N ALA A 25 33.58 13.14 17.00
CA ALA A 25 32.13 13.18 16.88
C ALA A 25 31.65 13.08 15.42
N LEU A 26 32.36 13.69 14.48
CA LEU A 26 32.08 13.59 13.03
C LEU A 26 32.31 12.18 12.50
N LEU A 27 33.41 11.53 12.89
CA LEU A 27 33.71 10.15 12.50
C LEU A 27 32.72 9.15 13.11
N ALA A 28 32.35 9.33 14.38
CA ALA A 28 31.33 8.51 15.03
C ALA A 28 29.96 8.67 14.35
N GLY A 29 29.58 9.90 14.00
CA GLY A 29 28.36 10.18 13.23
C GLY A 29 28.39 9.57 11.82
N ALA A 30 29.53 9.62 11.13
CA ALA A 30 29.71 9.00 9.81
C ALA A 30 29.60 7.48 9.89
N MET A 31 30.28 6.84 10.84
CA MET A 31 30.18 5.39 11.06
C MET A 31 28.77 4.96 11.40
N ALA A 32 28.08 5.67 12.30
CA ALA A 32 26.70 5.36 12.66
C ALA A 32 25.76 5.43 11.44
N LEU A 33 25.97 6.42 10.57
CA LEU A 33 25.18 6.58 9.36
C LEU A 33 25.45 5.47 8.33
N VAL A 34 26.72 5.13 8.11
CA VAL A 34 27.12 4.02 7.22
C VAL A 34 26.60 2.69 7.76
N ALA A 35 26.71 2.45 9.07
CA ALA A 35 26.22 1.23 9.72
C ALA A 35 24.69 1.10 9.65
N ALA A 36 23.94 2.20 9.67
CA ALA A 36 22.48 2.18 9.52
C ALA A 36 22.03 1.93 8.07
N GLY A 37 22.88 2.21 7.07
CA GLY A 37 22.55 2.11 5.64
C GLY A 37 22.00 0.73 5.22
N PRO A 38 22.69 -0.39 5.49
CA PRO A 38 22.26 -1.73 5.10
C PRO A 38 20.89 -2.15 5.66
N ALA A 39 20.47 -1.62 6.81
CA ALA A 39 19.17 -1.91 7.40
C ALA A 39 18.06 -1.01 6.85
N VAL A 40 18.37 0.26 6.58
CA VAL A 40 17.36 1.27 6.21
C VAL A 40 17.13 1.35 4.69
N LEU A 41 18.18 1.25 3.88
CA LEU A 41 18.10 1.42 2.43
C LEU A 41 17.22 0.36 1.73
N PRO A 42 17.34 -0.95 2.02
CA PRO A 42 16.52 -1.96 1.36
C PRO A 42 15.02 -1.82 1.69
N GLU A 43 14.70 -1.46 2.94
CA GLU A 43 13.30 -1.26 3.37
C GLU A 43 12.72 0.03 2.81
N ALA A 44 13.48 1.13 2.78
CA ALA A 44 13.06 2.38 2.15
C ALA A 44 12.83 2.18 0.63
N TRP A 45 13.71 1.42 -0.03
CA TRP A 45 13.57 1.09 -1.45
C TRP A 45 12.32 0.26 -1.73
N THR A 46 12.08 -0.77 -0.92
CA THR A 46 10.88 -1.59 -1.08
C THR A 46 9.62 -0.79 -0.76
N ALA A 47 9.67 0.10 0.24
CA ALA A 47 8.54 0.96 0.56
C ALA A 47 8.20 1.91 -0.60
N TRP A 48 9.21 2.42 -1.28
CA TRP A 48 9.04 3.21 -2.50
C TRP A 48 8.45 2.37 -3.65
N GLN A 49 8.96 1.16 -3.89
CA GLN A 49 8.41 0.27 -4.93
C GLN A 49 6.95 -0.11 -4.67
N LEU A 50 6.60 -0.43 -3.41
CA LEU A 50 5.22 -0.75 -3.02
C LEU A 50 4.29 0.46 -3.16
N ARG A 51 4.80 1.69 -2.93
CA ARG A 51 4.05 2.92 -3.20
C ARG A 51 3.84 3.11 -4.69
N ALA A 52 4.87 2.92 -5.52
CA ALA A 52 4.78 3.05 -6.97
C ALA A 52 3.80 2.04 -7.56
N ALA A 53 3.77 0.82 -7.01
CA ALA A 53 2.84 -0.24 -7.39
C ALA A 53 1.46 -0.14 -6.71
N ALA A 54 1.16 0.91 -5.93
CA ALA A 54 -0.08 0.97 -5.14
C ALA A 54 -1.36 1.01 -5.99
N GLU A 55 -1.25 1.46 -7.24
CA GLU A 55 -2.36 1.54 -8.20
C GLU A 55 -2.63 0.21 -8.90
N ASP A 56 -1.62 -0.65 -9.03
CA ASP A 56 -1.78 -1.98 -9.64
C ASP A 56 -1.68 -3.11 -8.60
N PRO A 57 -2.79 -3.82 -8.32
CA PRO A 57 -2.78 -4.94 -7.38
C PRO A 57 -1.85 -6.07 -7.82
N ALA A 58 -1.57 -6.24 -9.11
CA ALA A 58 -0.70 -7.31 -9.59
C ALA A 58 0.77 -7.05 -9.26
N ASP A 59 1.28 -5.86 -9.58
CA ASP A 59 2.64 -5.45 -9.21
C ASP A 59 2.82 -5.48 -7.69
N LEU A 60 1.80 -5.03 -6.95
CA LEU A 60 1.78 -5.10 -5.48
C LEU A 60 1.93 -6.54 -4.97
N ALA A 61 1.10 -7.45 -5.47
CA ALA A 61 1.11 -8.85 -5.06
C ALA A 61 2.42 -9.53 -5.45
N ALA A 62 2.98 -9.24 -6.63
CA ALA A 62 4.25 -9.80 -7.09
C ALA A 62 5.42 -9.40 -6.19
N ILE A 63 5.52 -8.12 -5.80
CA ILE A 63 6.56 -7.65 -4.86
C ILE A 63 6.43 -8.35 -3.51
N ARG A 64 5.22 -8.52 -3.01
CA ARG A 64 4.96 -9.16 -1.70
C ARG A 64 5.15 -10.67 -1.72
N LEU A 65 4.76 -11.34 -2.81
CA LEU A 65 4.93 -12.78 -3.00
C LEU A 65 6.40 -13.18 -2.86
N ARG A 66 7.33 -12.45 -3.48
CA ARG A 66 8.78 -12.70 -3.38
C ARG A 66 9.31 -12.74 -1.95
N ARG A 67 8.70 -11.99 -1.03
CA ARG A 67 9.10 -11.96 0.39
C ARG A 67 8.49 -13.10 1.19
N VAL A 68 7.34 -13.62 0.77
CA VAL A 68 6.51 -14.56 1.56
C VAL A 68 6.60 -16.00 1.04
N ALA A 69 6.85 -16.18 -0.26
CA ALA A 69 6.86 -17.47 -0.94
C ALA A 69 8.17 -18.23 -0.67
N THR A 70 8.44 -18.61 0.58
CA THR A 70 9.58 -19.47 0.91
C THR A 70 9.28 -20.94 0.54
N PRO A 71 10.30 -21.77 0.24
CA PRO A 71 10.10 -23.18 -0.09
C PRO A 71 9.31 -23.96 0.97
N GLU A 72 9.57 -23.67 2.25
CA GLU A 72 8.91 -24.32 3.38
C GLU A 72 7.43 -23.92 3.46
N ARG A 73 7.14 -22.62 3.29
CA ARG A 73 5.77 -22.11 3.33
C ARG A 73 4.96 -22.59 2.13
N LEU A 74 5.52 -22.55 0.92
CA LEU A 74 4.86 -23.08 -0.26
C LEU A 74 4.59 -24.58 -0.14
N GLY A 75 5.54 -25.35 0.43
CA GLY A 75 5.34 -26.77 0.71
C GLY A 75 4.19 -27.02 1.68
N ALA A 76 4.18 -26.34 2.83
CA ALA A 76 3.13 -26.49 3.83
C ALA A 76 1.74 -26.11 3.29
N GLU A 77 1.65 -25.02 2.53
CA GLU A 77 0.39 -24.56 1.92
C GLU A 77 -0.07 -25.50 0.80
N PHE A 78 0.87 -26.09 0.06
CA PHE A 78 0.55 -27.11 -0.96
C PHE A 78 -0.04 -28.36 -0.32
N ASP A 79 0.59 -28.86 0.75
CA ASP A 79 0.12 -30.04 1.47
C ASP A 79 -1.26 -29.78 2.12
N ALA A 80 -1.45 -28.57 2.69
CA ALA A 80 -2.75 -28.15 3.22
C ALA A 80 -3.82 -28.04 2.12
N ALA A 81 -3.48 -27.53 0.94
CA ALA A 81 -4.39 -27.45 -0.20
C ALA A 81 -4.81 -28.85 -0.68
N LEU A 82 -3.87 -29.80 -0.74
CA LEU A 82 -4.19 -31.20 -1.08
C LEU A 82 -5.08 -31.85 -0.02
N ALA A 83 -4.80 -31.65 1.27
CA ALA A 83 -5.62 -32.16 2.37
C ALA A 83 -7.06 -31.59 2.33
N ALA A 84 -7.22 -30.34 1.92
CA ALA A 84 -8.52 -29.71 1.69
C ALA A 84 -9.21 -30.15 0.37
N GLY A 85 -8.56 -30.99 -0.44
CA GLY A 85 -9.04 -31.41 -1.75
C GLY A 85 -9.07 -30.29 -2.80
N ASP A 86 -8.25 -29.26 -2.60
CA ASP A 86 -8.19 -28.04 -3.41
C ASP A 86 -7.04 -28.06 -4.43
N ALA A 87 -7.20 -28.94 -5.43
CA ALA A 87 -6.21 -29.12 -6.50
C ALA A 87 -5.92 -27.82 -7.29
N ASP A 88 -6.89 -26.93 -7.41
CA ASP A 88 -6.73 -25.65 -8.10
C ASP A 88 -5.79 -24.69 -7.33
N LEU A 89 -5.86 -24.66 -6.00
CA LEU A 89 -4.92 -23.90 -5.18
C LEU A 89 -3.53 -24.53 -5.23
N ALA A 90 -3.45 -25.85 -5.12
CA ALA A 90 -2.19 -26.59 -5.21
C ALA A 90 -1.47 -26.32 -6.56
N ARG A 91 -2.21 -26.32 -7.68
CA ARG A 91 -1.70 -25.93 -9.00
C ARG A 91 -1.19 -24.48 -9.02
N SER A 92 -1.94 -23.56 -8.40
CA SER A 92 -1.54 -22.16 -8.30
C SER A 92 -0.25 -21.96 -7.51
N LEU A 93 -0.05 -22.73 -6.43
CA LEU A 93 1.17 -22.70 -5.62
C LEU A 93 2.38 -23.25 -6.38
N VAL A 94 2.20 -24.31 -7.16
CA VAL A 94 3.24 -24.82 -8.09
C VAL A 94 3.62 -23.75 -9.11
N ALA A 95 2.63 -23.06 -9.71
CA ALA A 95 2.90 -21.98 -10.64
C ALA A 95 3.67 -20.80 -10.00
N VAL A 96 3.46 -20.53 -8.70
CA VAL A 96 4.27 -19.55 -7.95
C VAL A 96 5.70 -20.06 -7.76
N ALA A 97 5.88 -21.31 -7.32
CA ALA A 97 7.20 -21.90 -7.14
C ALA A 97 8.03 -21.87 -8.43
N GLU A 98 7.42 -22.24 -9.57
CA GLU A 98 8.08 -22.23 -10.88
C GLU A 98 8.46 -20.81 -11.32
N ALA A 99 7.59 -19.82 -11.11
CA ALA A 99 7.89 -18.43 -11.45
C ALA A 99 9.02 -17.82 -10.60
N GLU A 100 9.19 -18.29 -9.36
CA GLU A 100 10.29 -17.87 -8.47
C GLU A 100 11.55 -18.75 -8.62
N GLY A 101 11.56 -19.69 -9.58
CA GLY A 101 12.71 -20.56 -9.84
C GLY A 101 12.96 -21.62 -8.77
N MET A 102 11.95 -21.95 -7.96
CA MET A 102 12.05 -22.93 -6.89
C MET A 102 11.78 -24.35 -7.40
N PRO A 103 12.61 -25.34 -7.02
CA PRO A 103 12.41 -26.71 -7.48
C PRO A 103 11.17 -27.33 -6.81
N VAL A 104 10.23 -27.79 -7.62
CA VAL A 104 9.11 -28.64 -7.17
C VAL A 104 9.54 -30.11 -7.29
N SER A 105 9.34 -30.91 -6.24
CA SER A 105 9.69 -32.33 -6.26
C SER A 105 8.79 -33.13 -7.22
N ALA A 106 9.30 -34.23 -7.76
CA ALA A 106 8.51 -35.13 -8.61
C ALA A 106 7.28 -35.68 -7.86
N GLU A 107 7.45 -36.01 -6.58
CA GLU A 107 6.38 -36.46 -5.69
C GLU A 107 5.23 -35.46 -5.58
N ARG A 108 5.53 -34.16 -5.43
CA ARG A 108 4.49 -33.11 -5.39
C ARG A 108 3.77 -32.96 -6.73
N ARG A 109 4.47 -33.11 -7.86
CA ARG A 109 3.81 -33.10 -9.18
C ARG A 109 2.88 -34.30 -9.34
N THR A 110 3.28 -35.49 -8.90
CA THR A 110 2.42 -36.67 -8.94
C THR A 110 1.22 -36.55 -8.00
N ALA A 111 1.41 -35.97 -6.81
CA ALA A 111 0.32 -35.72 -5.87
C ALA A 111 -0.68 -34.69 -6.41
N LEU A 112 -0.19 -33.65 -7.09
CA LEU A 112 -1.05 -32.68 -7.77
C LEU A 112 -1.89 -33.35 -8.87
N ALA A 113 -1.27 -34.15 -9.75
CA ALA A 113 -1.99 -34.83 -10.82
C ALA A 113 -3.10 -35.77 -10.27
N ALA A 114 -2.78 -36.56 -9.24
CA ALA A 114 -3.76 -37.42 -8.58
C ALA A 114 -4.92 -36.63 -7.95
N ALA A 115 -4.62 -35.48 -7.34
CA ALA A 115 -5.65 -34.61 -6.76
C ALA A 115 -6.53 -33.95 -7.82
N GLU A 116 -5.99 -33.61 -8.99
CA GLU A 116 -6.74 -33.10 -10.14
C GLU A 116 -7.71 -34.14 -10.69
N ASP A 117 -7.27 -35.39 -10.87
CA ASP A 117 -8.11 -36.49 -11.32
C ASP A 117 -9.24 -36.80 -10.33
N GLU A 118 -8.94 -36.80 -9.03
CA GLU A 118 -9.94 -36.97 -7.97
C GLU A 118 -10.92 -35.78 -7.93
N ALA A 119 -10.44 -34.55 -8.13
CA ALA A 119 -11.31 -33.38 -8.19
C ALA A 119 -12.25 -33.42 -9.40
N LEU A 120 -11.79 -33.92 -10.55
CA LEU A 120 -12.61 -34.12 -11.73
C LEU A 120 -13.70 -35.17 -11.49
N ARG A 121 -13.33 -36.33 -10.93
CA ARG A 121 -14.29 -37.40 -10.59
C ARG A 121 -15.34 -36.96 -9.58
N ARG A 122 -14.91 -36.31 -8.48
CA ARG A 122 -15.84 -35.71 -7.50
C ARG A 122 -16.75 -34.69 -8.16
N GLY A 123 -16.19 -33.86 -9.04
CA GLY A 123 -16.95 -32.90 -9.80
C GLY A 123 -18.09 -33.54 -10.60
N VAL A 124 -17.80 -34.58 -11.38
CA VAL A 124 -18.85 -35.30 -12.13
C VAL A 124 -19.90 -35.93 -11.21
N ALA A 125 -19.48 -36.53 -10.09
CA ALA A 125 -20.40 -37.12 -9.12
C ALA A 125 -21.31 -36.08 -8.45
N ASP A 126 -20.77 -34.91 -8.10
CA ASP A 126 -21.52 -33.80 -7.52
C ASP A 126 -22.45 -33.15 -8.56
N ALA A 127 -22.06 -33.14 -9.84
CA ALA A 127 -22.94 -32.79 -10.95
C ALA A 127 -24.16 -33.70 -11.03
N ALA A 128 -23.93 -35.01 -11.08
CA ALA A 128 -24.98 -36.00 -11.18
C ALA A 128 -25.91 -35.96 -9.96
N ARG A 129 -25.35 -35.84 -8.75
CA ARG A 129 -26.11 -35.68 -7.51
C ARG A 129 -26.89 -34.36 -7.50
N GLY A 130 -26.29 -33.27 -7.93
CA GLY A 130 -26.93 -31.95 -8.03
C GLY A 130 -28.08 -31.93 -9.03
N PHE A 131 -27.91 -32.58 -10.18
CA PHE A 131 -28.95 -32.78 -11.18
C PHE A 131 -30.11 -33.65 -10.65
N ALA A 132 -29.80 -34.77 -10.00
CA ALA A 132 -30.82 -35.69 -9.50
C ALA A 132 -31.60 -35.13 -8.29
N THR A 133 -30.96 -34.33 -7.43
CA THR A 133 -31.56 -33.86 -6.17
C THR A 133 -32.04 -32.40 -6.22
N GLY A 134 -31.68 -31.64 -7.26
CA GLY A 134 -31.84 -30.18 -7.30
C GLY A 134 -31.03 -29.44 -6.21
N ARG A 135 -30.10 -30.13 -5.53
CA ARG A 135 -29.24 -29.59 -4.45
C ARG A 135 -27.77 -29.77 -4.84
N GLY A 136 -27.27 -28.89 -5.71
CA GLY A 136 -25.86 -28.85 -6.07
C GLY A 136 -25.08 -27.82 -5.23
N GLU A 137 -24.04 -28.26 -4.54
CA GLU A 137 -22.99 -27.39 -4.01
C GLU A 137 -21.78 -27.45 -4.97
N GLY A 138 -21.54 -26.38 -5.74
CA GLY A 138 -20.39 -26.27 -6.64
C GLY A 138 -20.68 -26.37 -8.14
N LEU A 139 -19.63 -26.13 -8.96
CA LEU A 139 -19.66 -25.91 -10.42
C LEU A 139 -20.40 -26.99 -11.24
N PRO A 140 -20.20 -28.29 -11.00
CA PRO A 140 -20.88 -29.33 -11.77
C PRO A 140 -22.34 -29.50 -11.36
N GLY A 141 -22.65 -29.37 -10.06
CA GLY A 141 -24.04 -29.31 -9.57
C GLY A 141 -24.76 -28.05 -10.07
N LEU A 142 -24.01 -26.97 -10.29
CA LEU A 142 -24.48 -25.74 -10.93
C LEU A 142 -24.76 -25.98 -12.42
N ALA A 143 -23.88 -26.67 -13.15
CA ALA A 143 -24.08 -26.98 -14.56
C ALA A 143 -25.29 -27.91 -14.81
N GLY A 144 -25.52 -28.89 -13.92
CA GLY A 144 -26.74 -29.71 -13.95
C GLY A 144 -28.02 -28.92 -13.68
N ALA A 145 -27.97 -27.95 -12.76
CA ALA A 145 -29.09 -27.02 -12.52
C ALA A 145 -29.27 -25.98 -13.65
N LEU A 146 -28.19 -25.60 -14.33
CA LEU A 146 -28.18 -24.67 -15.47
C LEU A 146 -28.64 -25.34 -16.78
N ALA A 147 -28.50 -26.66 -16.91
CA ALA A 147 -28.91 -27.41 -18.11
C ALA A 147 -30.41 -27.75 -18.16
N GLY A 148 -31.16 -27.54 -17.06
CA GLY A 148 -32.54 -28.02 -16.90
C GLY A 148 -33.62 -26.93 -16.77
N ASP A 149 -33.52 -25.79 -17.44
CA ASP A 149 -34.55 -24.71 -17.45
C ASP A 149 -34.76 -23.89 -16.15
N LEU A 150 -33.85 -23.92 -15.16
CA LEU A 150 -34.11 -23.33 -13.83
C LEU A 150 -33.25 -22.11 -13.47
N VAL A 151 -33.18 -21.12 -14.35
CA VAL A 151 -32.68 -19.77 -13.98
C VAL A 151 -33.66 -19.17 -12.95
N GLY A 152 -33.18 -18.97 -11.72
CA GLY A 152 -33.97 -18.42 -10.61
C GLY A 152 -34.61 -19.45 -9.67
N TYR A 153 -34.43 -20.76 -9.85
CA TYR A 153 -34.99 -21.77 -8.91
C TYR A 153 -34.41 -21.64 -7.50
N GLY A 154 -33.10 -21.45 -7.41
CA GLY A 154 -32.43 -21.27 -6.12
C GLY A 154 -32.95 -20.01 -5.42
N ASP A 155 -33.22 -18.95 -6.17
CA ASP A 155 -33.79 -17.71 -5.65
C ASP A 155 -35.26 -17.88 -5.25
N LEU A 156 -36.04 -18.59 -6.04
CA LEU A 156 -37.43 -18.93 -5.74
C LEU A 156 -37.54 -19.76 -4.46
N ARG A 157 -36.76 -20.85 -4.37
CA ARG A 157 -36.76 -21.75 -3.21
C ARG A 157 -36.34 -21.03 -1.94
N ASP A 158 -35.28 -20.24 -2.01
CA ASP A 158 -34.76 -19.52 -0.85
C ASP A 158 -35.73 -18.37 -0.46
N LEU A 159 -36.37 -17.69 -1.43
CA LEU A 159 -37.46 -16.73 -1.17
C LEU A 159 -38.68 -17.42 -0.52
N TRP A 160 -39.06 -18.61 -0.98
CA TRP A 160 -40.15 -19.40 -0.39
C TRP A 160 -39.84 -19.83 1.04
N THR A 161 -38.63 -20.34 1.26
CA THR A 161 -38.20 -20.89 2.55
C THR A 161 -38.00 -19.77 3.57
N GLU A 162 -37.16 -18.79 3.26
CA GLU A 162 -36.83 -17.69 4.18
C GLU A 162 -37.95 -16.66 4.26
N GLY A 163 -38.66 -16.40 3.16
CA GLY A 163 -39.83 -15.52 3.17
C GLY A 163 -41.01 -16.11 3.94
N GLY A 164 -41.19 -17.44 3.87
CA GLY A 164 -42.18 -18.14 4.69
C GLY A 164 -41.89 -18.01 6.19
N LYS A 165 -40.61 -18.13 6.58
CA LYS A 165 -40.17 -17.91 7.98
C LYS A 165 -40.44 -16.48 8.43
N LEU A 166 -40.13 -15.48 7.58
CA LEU A 166 -40.44 -14.07 7.85
C LEU A 166 -41.94 -13.87 8.15
N LEU A 167 -42.83 -14.44 7.34
CA LEU A 167 -44.29 -14.32 7.56
C LEU A 167 -44.78 -15.01 8.84
N ARG A 168 -44.11 -16.09 9.26
CA ARG A 168 -44.41 -16.81 10.50
C ARG A 168 -43.70 -16.24 11.72
N GLN A 169 -42.95 -15.14 11.58
CA GLN A 169 -42.12 -14.54 12.63
C GLN A 169 -41.09 -15.51 13.22
N GLU A 170 -40.62 -16.46 12.40
CA GLU A 170 -39.54 -17.39 12.75
C GLU A 170 -38.17 -16.74 12.45
N PRO A 171 -37.08 -17.19 13.11
CA PRO A 171 -35.73 -16.77 12.74
C PRO A 171 -35.42 -17.12 11.28
N TYR A 172 -35.04 -16.13 10.49
CA TYR A 172 -34.74 -16.26 9.06
C TYR A 172 -33.39 -15.62 8.71
N ASP A 173 -32.81 -16.02 7.58
CA ASP A 173 -31.59 -15.39 7.05
C ASP A 173 -31.97 -14.20 6.14
N GLU A 174 -31.85 -12.98 6.68
CA GLU A 174 -32.19 -11.74 5.97
C GLU A 174 -31.29 -11.49 4.75
N VAL A 175 -30.02 -11.89 4.83
CA VAL A 175 -29.08 -11.74 3.71
C VAL A 175 -29.47 -12.68 2.58
N LEU A 176 -29.73 -13.95 2.89
CA LEU A 176 -30.14 -14.94 1.90
C LEU A 176 -31.50 -14.58 1.27
N LEU A 177 -32.45 -14.11 2.07
CA LEU A 177 -33.74 -13.61 1.58
C LEU A 177 -33.57 -12.41 0.64
N GLY A 178 -32.77 -11.43 1.04
CA GLY A 178 -32.51 -10.23 0.25
C GLY A 178 -31.79 -10.52 -1.06
N LEU A 179 -30.76 -11.37 -1.05
CA LEU A 179 -30.07 -11.80 -2.28
C LEU A 179 -30.99 -12.60 -3.19
N SER A 180 -31.87 -13.42 -2.64
CA SER A 180 -32.83 -14.21 -3.44
C SER A 180 -33.91 -13.32 -4.05
N ALA A 181 -34.38 -12.30 -3.33
CA ALA A 181 -35.28 -11.29 -3.87
C ALA A 181 -34.62 -10.49 -5.01
N VAL A 182 -33.35 -10.10 -4.84
CA VAL A 182 -32.58 -9.43 -5.90
C VAL A 182 -32.35 -10.35 -7.09
N GLY A 183 -31.93 -11.60 -6.86
CA GLY A 183 -31.72 -12.58 -7.92
C GLY A 183 -33.00 -12.84 -8.72
N LEU A 184 -34.14 -13.02 -8.05
CA LEU A 184 -35.44 -13.16 -8.70
C LEU A 184 -35.85 -11.91 -9.49
N ALA A 185 -35.61 -10.71 -8.95
CA ALA A 185 -35.92 -9.45 -9.64
C ALA A 185 -35.01 -9.17 -10.84
N LEU A 186 -33.76 -9.63 -10.79
CA LEU A 186 -32.77 -9.52 -11.87
C LEU A 186 -32.90 -10.65 -12.90
N THR A 187 -33.65 -11.72 -12.59
CA THR A 187 -33.90 -12.82 -13.52
C THR A 187 -34.80 -12.37 -14.67
N GLY A 188 -34.18 -11.93 -15.77
CA GLY A 188 -34.84 -11.60 -17.03
C GLY A 188 -35.37 -12.84 -17.75
N VAL A 189 -36.49 -12.68 -18.47
CA VAL A 189 -37.15 -13.70 -19.29
C VAL A 189 -36.17 -14.30 -20.31
N THR A 190 -35.75 -15.54 -20.12
CA THR A 190 -35.13 -16.37 -21.15
C THR A 190 -36.01 -17.57 -21.44
N VAL A 191 -37.29 -17.33 -21.72
CA VAL A 191 -38.20 -18.37 -22.25
C VAL A 191 -39.01 -17.80 -23.42
N ALA A 192 -38.36 -17.05 -24.31
CA ALA A 192 -38.98 -16.60 -25.54
C ALA A 192 -37.96 -16.55 -26.69
N SER A 193 -37.27 -17.66 -26.94
CA SER A 193 -36.85 -18.12 -28.27
C SER A 193 -35.91 -19.32 -28.12
N PHE A 194 -36.40 -20.51 -28.47
CA PHE A 194 -35.54 -21.53 -29.05
C PHE A 194 -34.94 -20.93 -30.33
N GLY A 195 -33.80 -20.26 -30.22
CA GLY A 195 -33.18 -19.54 -31.32
C GLY A 195 -32.04 -18.65 -30.83
N THR A 196 -30.84 -19.22 -30.81
CA THR A 196 -29.49 -18.57 -30.91
C THR A 196 -29.17 -17.30 -30.09
N GLY A 197 -29.99 -16.88 -29.12
CA GLY A 197 -29.82 -15.63 -28.37
C GLY A 197 -29.80 -15.73 -26.83
N ALA A 198 -29.68 -16.93 -26.26
CA ALA A 198 -29.80 -17.19 -24.81
C ALA A 198 -28.61 -16.72 -23.93
N ALA A 199 -27.93 -15.62 -24.26
CA ALA A 199 -26.68 -15.21 -23.58
C ALA A 199 -26.70 -13.78 -22.99
N ALA A 200 -27.80 -13.04 -23.03
CA ALA A 200 -27.77 -11.59 -22.75
C ALA A 200 -28.12 -11.15 -21.31
N SER A 201 -28.53 -12.04 -20.39
CA SER A 201 -28.82 -11.70 -18.98
C SER A 201 -27.94 -12.45 -17.96
N VAL A 202 -26.81 -13.00 -18.40
CA VAL A 202 -26.00 -13.98 -17.66
C VAL A 202 -25.12 -13.41 -16.53
N PRO A 203 -24.50 -12.21 -16.62
CA PRO A 203 -23.51 -11.80 -15.61
C PRO A 203 -24.12 -11.59 -14.21
N ALA A 204 -25.17 -10.78 -14.07
CA ALA A 204 -25.66 -10.39 -12.74
C ALA A 204 -26.24 -11.57 -11.92
N HIS A 205 -26.85 -12.57 -12.58
CA HIS A 205 -27.36 -13.77 -11.91
C HIS A 205 -26.24 -14.70 -11.44
N ALA A 206 -25.16 -14.84 -12.23
CA ALA A 206 -23.96 -15.57 -11.81
C ALA A 206 -23.33 -14.94 -10.56
N GLY A 207 -23.31 -13.61 -10.49
CA GLY A 207 -22.84 -12.84 -9.35
C GLY A 207 -23.65 -13.04 -8.08
N ALA A 208 -24.98 -12.93 -8.17
CA ALA A 208 -25.86 -13.19 -7.03
C ALA A 208 -25.72 -14.63 -6.50
N THR A 209 -25.53 -15.59 -7.40
CA THR A 209 -25.29 -17.00 -7.05
C THR A 209 -23.95 -17.17 -6.32
N ALA A 210 -22.88 -16.53 -6.80
CA ALA A 210 -21.57 -16.55 -6.14
C ALA A 210 -21.65 -15.97 -4.72
N LEU A 211 -22.33 -14.83 -4.56
CA LEU A 211 -22.54 -14.20 -3.26
C LEU A 211 -23.37 -15.08 -2.34
N LYS A 212 -24.47 -15.69 -2.82
CA LYS A 212 -25.28 -16.64 -2.03
C LYS A 212 -24.48 -17.85 -1.58
N LEU A 213 -23.68 -18.42 -2.49
CA LEU A 213 -22.80 -19.54 -2.17
C LEU A 213 -21.77 -19.14 -1.12
N ALA A 214 -21.16 -17.96 -1.25
CA ALA A 214 -20.22 -17.44 -0.26
C ALA A 214 -20.88 -17.20 1.09
N THR A 215 -22.09 -16.65 1.14
CA THR A 215 -22.87 -16.48 2.38
C THR A 215 -23.12 -17.82 3.05
N ARG A 216 -23.64 -18.80 2.30
CA ARG A 216 -23.99 -20.13 2.83
C ARG A 216 -22.77 -20.91 3.32
N THR A 217 -21.65 -20.78 2.63
CA THR A 217 -20.39 -21.46 2.97
C THR A 217 -19.54 -20.70 4.00
N GLY A 218 -20.00 -19.55 4.49
CA GLY A 218 -19.24 -18.71 5.40
C GLY A 218 -17.95 -18.15 4.79
N ARG A 219 -17.86 -18.07 3.46
CA ARG A 219 -16.69 -17.59 2.69
C ARG A 219 -16.79 -16.10 2.35
N LEU A 220 -17.54 -15.33 3.12
CA LEU A 220 -17.57 -13.88 3.04
C LEU A 220 -16.65 -13.26 4.09
N SER A 221 -15.91 -12.23 3.73
CA SER A 221 -15.21 -11.42 4.73
C SER A 221 -16.22 -10.77 5.69
N LYS A 222 -15.83 -10.57 6.96
CA LYS A 222 -16.71 -9.92 7.95
C LYS A 222 -17.22 -8.56 7.48
N PRO A 223 -16.40 -7.68 6.87
CA PRO A 223 -16.88 -6.38 6.37
C PRO A 223 -17.86 -6.51 5.22
N LEU A 224 -17.66 -7.48 4.32
CA LEU A 224 -18.57 -7.71 3.19
C LEU A 224 -19.90 -8.30 3.68
N GLN A 225 -19.86 -9.25 4.61
CA GLN A 225 -21.06 -9.78 5.28
C GLN A 225 -21.84 -8.66 5.99
N ALA A 226 -21.17 -7.79 6.73
CA ALA A 226 -21.81 -6.66 7.40
C ALA A 226 -22.42 -5.66 6.40
N THR A 227 -21.76 -5.44 5.25
CA THR A 227 -22.27 -4.57 4.18
C THR A 227 -23.50 -5.18 3.51
N LEU A 228 -23.48 -6.48 3.23
CA LEU A 228 -24.63 -7.22 2.71
C LEU A 228 -25.79 -7.20 3.69
N ALA A 229 -25.54 -7.48 4.98
CA ALA A 229 -26.55 -7.38 6.03
C ALA A 229 -27.19 -5.99 6.08
N ARG A 230 -26.40 -4.91 6.13
CA ARG A 230 -26.94 -3.54 6.13
C ARG A 230 -27.74 -3.20 4.86
N THR A 231 -27.33 -3.73 3.72
CA THR A 231 -27.97 -3.42 2.42
C THR A 231 -29.23 -4.24 2.20
N THR A 232 -29.29 -5.45 2.75
CA THR A 232 -30.47 -6.33 2.74
C THR A 232 -31.43 -6.03 3.89
N HIS A 233 -30.97 -5.31 4.92
CA HIS A 233 -31.81 -4.97 6.06
C HIS A 233 -33.01 -4.13 5.66
N GLY A 234 -34.22 -4.65 5.90
CA GLY A 234 -35.46 -4.02 5.48
C GLY A 234 -35.55 -3.78 3.97
N LEU A 235 -34.82 -4.57 3.17
CA LEU A 235 -34.86 -4.51 1.71
C LEU A 235 -36.17 -5.08 1.16
N VAL A 236 -36.75 -6.05 1.86
CA VAL A 236 -37.99 -6.72 1.49
C VAL A 236 -38.96 -6.64 2.67
N ASP A 237 -40.09 -5.97 2.48
CA ASP A 237 -41.16 -5.92 3.49
C ASP A 237 -41.92 -7.25 3.51
N SER A 238 -42.36 -7.66 4.70
CA SER A 238 -43.32 -8.74 4.95
C SER A 238 -44.51 -8.73 3.99
N ARG A 239 -45.07 -7.55 3.66
CA ARG A 239 -46.18 -7.43 2.70
C ARG A 239 -45.78 -7.82 1.27
N ALA A 240 -44.58 -7.40 0.86
CA ALA A 240 -44.05 -7.73 -0.46
C ALA A 240 -43.71 -9.21 -0.59
N VAL A 241 -43.12 -9.79 0.46
CA VAL A 241 -42.90 -11.24 0.55
C VAL A 241 -44.23 -11.99 0.49
N GLY A 242 -45.23 -11.56 1.26
CA GLY A 242 -46.57 -12.16 1.24
C GLY A 242 -47.21 -12.13 -0.14
N GLY A 243 -47.16 -10.98 -0.83
CA GLY A 243 -47.67 -10.85 -2.19
C GLY A 243 -46.91 -11.75 -3.19
N ALA A 244 -45.58 -11.82 -3.08
CA ALA A 244 -44.75 -12.68 -3.91
C ALA A 244 -45.05 -14.16 -3.68
N LEU A 245 -45.12 -14.62 -2.42
CA LEU A 245 -45.44 -16.00 -2.08
C LEU A 245 -46.86 -16.39 -2.50
N ALA A 246 -47.83 -15.48 -2.39
CA ALA A 246 -49.19 -15.71 -2.87
C ALA A 246 -49.23 -15.86 -4.40
N ALA A 247 -48.46 -15.08 -5.15
CA ALA A 247 -48.32 -15.24 -6.60
C ALA A 247 -47.65 -16.57 -6.96
N LEU A 248 -46.61 -16.96 -6.22
CA LEU A 248 -45.92 -18.26 -6.41
C LEU A 248 -46.82 -19.46 -6.09
N GLY A 249 -47.67 -19.36 -5.07
CA GLY A 249 -48.67 -20.39 -4.75
C GLY A 249 -49.71 -20.58 -5.85
N ARG A 250 -49.93 -19.57 -6.70
CA ARG A 250 -50.76 -19.64 -7.91
C ARG A 250 -49.96 -20.00 -9.17
N LEU A 251 -48.69 -20.35 -9.03
CA LEU A 251 -47.75 -20.62 -10.12
C LEU A 251 -47.52 -19.42 -11.07
N ASP A 252 -47.78 -18.20 -10.59
CA ASP A 252 -47.57 -16.97 -11.35
C ASP A 252 -46.19 -16.36 -11.05
N LEU A 253 -45.18 -16.88 -11.75
CA LEU A 253 -43.80 -16.43 -11.64
C LEU A 253 -43.63 -14.96 -12.07
N THR A 254 -44.41 -14.51 -13.04
CA THR A 254 -44.33 -13.14 -13.56
C THR A 254 -44.85 -12.16 -12.51
N ALA A 255 -46.01 -12.44 -11.91
CA ALA A 255 -46.54 -11.62 -10.83
C ALA A 255 -45.66 -11.64 -9.57
N ALA A 256 -45.03 -12.78 -9.25
CA ALA A 256 -44.07 -12.85 -8.17
C ALA A 256 -42.87 -11.93 -8.42
N LYS A 257 -42.29 -11.97 -9.62
CA LYS A 257 -41.18 -11.10 -10.02
C LYS A 257 -41.53 -9.63 -9.99
N THR A 258 -42.69 -9.25 -10.53
CA THR A 258 -43.11 -7.83 -10.54
C THR A 258 -43.35 -7.33 -9.12
N THR A 259 -43.96 -8.14 -8.25
CA THR A 259 -44.20 -7.81 -6.83
C THR A 259 -42.89 -7.62 -6.07
N VAL A 260 -41.93 -8.54 -6.23
CA VAL A 260 -40.62 -8.41 -5.60
C VAL A 260 -39.89 -7.18 -6.13
N ARG A 261 -39.84 -6.99 -7.46
CA ARG A 261 -39.14 -5.87 -8.08
C ARG A 261 -39.71 -4.51 -7.67
N ALA A 262 -41.04 -4.39 -7.52
CA ALA A 262 -41.69 -3.17 -7.08
C ALA A 262 -41.39 -2.85 -5.60
N ALA A 263 -41.14 -3.87 -4.78
CA ALA A 263 -40.86 -3.71 -3.36
C ALA A 263 -39.39 -3.42 -3.04
N LEU A 264 -38.46 -3.66 -3.98
CA LEU A 264 -37.04 -3.45 -3.76
C LEU A 264 -36.68 -1.95 -3.80
N ARG A 265 -35.92 -1.51 -2.79
CA ARG A 265 -35.35 -0.16 -2.76
C ARG A 265 -34.35 0.02 -3.93
N PRO A 266 -34.52 1.04 -4.80
CA PRO A 266 -33.64 1.24 -5.96
C PRO A 266 -32.16 1.44 -5.61
N GLY A 267 -31.86 2.02 -4.44
CA GLY A 267 -30.49 2.19 -3.95
C GLY A 267 -29.81 0.87 -3.62
N ALA A 268 -30.44 0.06 -2.77
CA ALA A 268 -29.92 -1.24 -2.36
C ALA A 268 -29.83 -2.24 -3.52
N LEU A 269 -30.80 -2.23 -4.44
CA LEU A 269 -30.74 -3.02 -5.66
C LEU A 269 -29.53 -2.66 -6.51
N ARG A 270 -29.20 -1.36 -6.68
CA ARG A 270 -28.00 -0.95 -7.42
C ARG A 270 -26.71 -1.40 -6.75
N THR A 271 -26.61 -1.29 -5.43
CA THR A 271 -25.43 -1.73 -4.68
C THR A 271 -25.21 -3.24 -4.79
N LEU A 272 -26.26 -4.04 -4.60
CA LEU A 272 -26.18 -5.51 -4.70
C LEU A 272 -25.93 -5.97 -6.14
N ARG A 273 -26.56 -5.30 -7.12
CA ARG A 273 -26.29 -5.54 -8.53
C ARG A 273 -24.83 -5.25 -8.89
N GLY A 274 -24.28 -4.11 -8.46
CA GLY A 274 -22.87 -3.78 -8.70
C GLY A 274 -21.92 -4.80 -8.07
N LEU A 275 -22.15 -5.20 -6.82
CA LEU A 275 -21.38 -6.27 -6.18
C LEU A 275 -21.49 -7.61 -6.94
N GLY A 276 -22.70 -7.95 -7.40
CA GLY A 276 -22.95 -9.13 -8.22
C GLY A 276 -22.23 -9.09 -9.56
N GLU A 277 -22.30 -7.96 -10.29
CA GLU A 277 -21.61 -7.78 -11.57
C GLU A 277 -20.09 -7.96 -11.43
N GLU A 278 -19.48 -7.43 -10.37
CA GLU A 278 -18.04 -7.62 -10.11
C GLU A 278 -17.71 -9.08 -9.75
N ALA A 279 -18.52 -9.71 -8.89
CA ALA A 279 -18.34 -11.13 -8.54
C ALA A 279 -18.52 -12.04 -9.76
N ALA A 280 -19.44 -11.72 -10.65
CA ALA A 280 -19.67 -12.46 -11.89
C ALA A 280 -18.53 -12.29 -12.89
N ALA A 281 -18.05 -11.06 -13.08
CA ALA A 281 -16.91 -10.76 -13.92
C ALA A 281 -15.67 -11.52 -13.41
N LEU A 282 -15.49 -11.59 -12.09
CA LEU A 282 -14.43 -12.37 -11.47
C LEU A 282 -14.63 -13.88 -11.68
N GLN A 283 -15.83 -14.40 -11.47
CA GLN A 283 -16.14 -15.82 -11.66
C GLN A 283 -15.91 -16.28 -13.10
N ALA A 284 -16.23 -15.45 -14.09
CA ALA A 284 -15.96 -15.76 -15.49
C ALA A 284 -14.44 -15.92 -15.78
N ARG A 285 -13.58 -15.34 -14.94
CA ARG A 285 -12.12 -15.30 -15.14
C ARG A 285 -11.36 -16.34 -14.33
N ILE A 286 -11.69 -16.47 -13.03
CA ILE A 286 -10.98 -17.37 -12.09
C ILE A 286 -11.82 -18.55 -11.59
N GLY A 287 -13.03 -18.70 -12.12
CA GLY A 287 -13.97 -19.72 -11.69
C GLY A 287 -14.54 -19.47 -10.29
N THR A 288 -15.43 -20.35 -9.87
CA THR A 288 -16.18 -20.21 -8.61
C THR A 288 -15.29 -20.26 -7.39
N ARG A 289 -14.34 -21.20 -7.31
CA ARG A 289 -13.47 -21.34 -6.13
C ARG A 289 -12.53 -20.14 -5.96
N GLY A 290 -11.95 -19.64 -7.06
CA GLY A 290 -11.17 -18.40 -7.05
C GLY A 290 -12.01 -17.20 -6.60
N THR A 291 -13.28 -17.13 -7.03
CA THR A 291 -14.21 -16.08 -6.62
C THR A 291 -14.57 -16.16 -5.14
N LEU A 292 -14.83 -17.37 -4.62
CA LEU A 292 -15.05 -17.58 -3.19
C LEU A 292 -13.81 -17.20 -2.35
N GLN A 293 -12.61 -17.47 -2.85
CA GLN A 293 -11.36 -17.02 -2.24
C GLN A 293 -11.22 -15.49 -2.25
N ALA A 294 -11.61 -14.84 -3.35
CA ALA A 294 -11.61 -13.38 -3.41
C ALA A 294 -12.66 -12.77 -2.47
N LEU A 295 -13.86 -13.36 -2.39
CA LEU A 295 -14.95 -12.90 -1.52
C LEU A 295 -14.65 -13.08 -0.01
N SER A 296 -13.83 -14.07 0.36
CA SER A 296 -13.40 -14.26 1.75
C SER A 296 -12.40 -13.21 2.21
N VAL A 297 -11.74 -12.54 1.25
CA VAL A 297 -10.67 -11.59 1.47
C VAL A 297 -11.10 -10.14 1.21
N ALA A 298 -11.96 -9.92 0.22
CA ALA A 298 -12.41 -8.60 -0.23
C ALA A 298 -13.38 -7.97 0.76
N GLU A 299 -13.25 -6.67 1.02
CA GLU A 299 -14.17 -5.93 1.90
C GLU A 299 -15.19 -5.10 1.12
N SER A 300 -14.96 -4.89 -0.18
CA SER A 300 -15.78 -4.02 -1.03
C SER A 300 -15.83 -4.50 -2.49
N ALA A 301 -16.73 -3.91 -3.27
CA ALA A 301 -16.78 -4.10 -4.73
C ALA A 301 -15.47 -3.68 -5.41
N ASP A 302 -14.78 -2.66 -4.88
CA ASP A 302 -13.49 -2.23 -5.43
C ASP A 302 -12.39 -3.28 -5.22
N ASP A 303 -12.41 -3.96 -4.07
CA ASP A 303 -11.49 -5.06 -3.81
C ASP A 303 -11.73 -6.23 -4.78
N LEU A 304 -12.98 -6.51 -5.16
CA LEU A 304 -13.31 -7.50 -6.19
C LEU A 304 -12.81 -7.10 -7.58
N ARG A 305 -12.96 -5.82 -7.97
CA ARG A 305 -12.33 -5.29 -9.19
C ARG A 305 -10.82 -5.46 -9.20
N ARG A 306 -10.18 -5.15 -8.07
CA ARG A 306 -8.73 -5.33 -7.89
C ARG A 306 -8.34 -6.80 -7.99
N ALA A 307 -9.14 -7.72 -7.43
CA ALA A 307 -8.93 -9.16 -7.58
C ALA A 307 -9.07 -9.59 -9.06
N GLY A 308 -9.99 -8.98 -9.81
CA GLY A 308 -10.10 -9.16 -11.26
C GLY A 308 -8.84 -8.75 -12.01
N ARG A 309 -8.30 -7.56 -11.73
CA ARG A 309 -7.04 -7.06 -12.32
C ARG A 309 -5.83 -7.89 -11.92
N LEU A 310 -5.77 -8.30 -10.65
CA LEU A 310 -4.76 -9.22 -10.14
C LEU A 310 -4.76 -10.52 -10.94
N SER A 311 -5.95 -11.09 -11.18
CA SER A 311 -6.08 -12.30 -11.99
C SER A 311 -5.65 -12.11 -13.44
N GLU A 312 -5.98 -10.99 -14.07
CA GLU A 312 -5.60 -10.75 -15.47
C GLU A 312 -4.09 -10.77 -15.65
N ARG A 313 -3.35 -10.18 -14.71
CA ARG A 313 -1.88 -10.06 -14.79
C ARG A 313 -1.14 -11.28 -14.24
N LEU A 314 -1.56 -11.86 -13.12
CA LEU A 314 -0.87 -13.02 -12.51
C LEU A 314 -1.36 -14.36 -13.08
N GLY A 315 -2.53 -14.41 -13.70
CA GLY A 315 -3.12 -15.62 -14.28
C GLY A 315 -3.19 -16.76 -13.26
N PRO A 316 -2.55 -17.92 -13.55
CA PRO A 316 -2.56 -19.09 -12.66
C PRO A 316 -2.03 -18.84 -11.24
N ARG A 317 -1.19 -17.81 -11.03
CA ARG A 317 -0.60 -17.47 -9.73
C ARG A 317 -1.52 -16.63 -8.82
N SER A 318 -2.60 -16.10 -9.37
CA SER A 318 -3.51 -15.17 -8.67
C SER A 318 -4.16 -15.79 -7.43
N ARG A 319 -4.51 -17.08 -7.49
CA ARG A 319 -5.15 -17.79 -6.37
C ARG A 319 -4.18 -18.01 -5.21
N ALA A 320 -2.95 -18.42 -5.50
CA ALA A 320 -1.88 -18.52 -4.53
C ALA A 320 -1.52 -17.14 -3.95
N ALA A 321 -1.53 -16.08 -4.77
CA ALA A 321 -1.36 -14.71 -4.29
C ALA A 321 -2.43 -14.34 -3.25
N LEU A 322 -3.71 -14.60 -3.55
CA LEU A 322 -4.82 -14.35 -2.62
C LEU A 322 -4.76 -15.25 -1.37
N ALA A 323 -4.33 -16.51 -1.50
CA ALA A 323 -4.21 -17.43 -0.36
C ALA A 323 -3.07 -17.02 0.58
N LEU A 324 -1.89 -16.72 0.04
CA LEU A 324 -0.69 -16.40 0.83
C LEU A 324 -0.72 -15.00 1.44
N LEU A 325 -1.23 -14.02 0.68
CA LEU A 325 -1.19 -12.61 1.08
C LEU A 325 -2.53 -12.11 1.63
N GLY A 326 -3.64 -12.81 1.38
CA GLY A 326 -4.97 -12.33 1.74
C GLY A 326 -5.26 -10.96 1.15
N ARG A 327 -5.82 -10.04 1.96
CA ARG A 327 -6.22 -8.70 1.51
C ARG A 327 -5.01 -7.85 1.10
N SER A 328 -3.84 -8.19 1.63
CA SER A 328 -2.59 -7.53 1.28
C SER A 328 -2.16 -7.81 -0.18
N ALA A 329 -2.78 -8.77 -0.88
CA ALA A 329 -2.63 -8.89 -2.33
C ALA A 329 -3.28 -7.72 -3.10
N LEU A 330 -4.32 -7.09 -2.53
CA LEU A 330 -5.21 -6.17 -3.23
C LEU A 330 -4.98 -4.70 -2.85
N VAL A 331 -4.64 -4.45 -1.59
CA VAL A 331 -4.58 -3.10 -1.03
C VAL A 331 -3.30 -2.89 -0.23
N LEU A 332 -2.76 -1.67 -0.34
CA LEU A 332 -1.60 -1.22 0.44
C LEU A 332 -1.93 -1.03 1.93
N GLY A 333 -3.20 -0.78 2.24
CA GLY A 333 -3.70 -0.20 3.48
C GLY A 333 -3.27 -0.91 4.76
N SER A 334 -3.16 -2.24 4.75
CA SER A 334 -2.71 -3.00 5.92
C SER A 334 -1.23 -2.79 6.28
N VAL A 335 -0.43 -2.23 5.37
CA VAL A 335 1.04 -2.03 5.51
C VAL A 335 1.42 -0.56 5.33
N ALA A 336 0.46 0.33 5.06
CA ALA A 336 0.70 1.73 4.73
C ALA A 336 1.47 2.48 5.85
N LEU A 337 1.19 2.16 7.12
CA LEU A 337 1.86 2.78 8.26
C LEU A 337 3.33 2.33 8.39
N THR A 338 3.60 1.03 8.22
CA THR A 338 4.98 0.51 8.19
C THR A 338 5.77 1.04 6.99
N LEU A 339 5.11 1.24 5.84
CA LEU A 339 5.73 1.86 4.66
C LEU A 339 6.03 3.33 4.90
N LEU A 340 5.09 4.06 5.52
CA LEU A 340 5.28 5.45 5.91
C LEU A 340 6.45 5.58 6.89
N GLN A 341 6.53 4.69 7.89
CA GLN A 341 7.64 4.63 8.82
C GLN A 341 8.98 4.37 8.11
N ALA A 342 9.04 3.38 7.21
CA ALA A 342 10.25 3.08 6.44
C ALA A 342 10.69 4.25 5.54
N LEU A 343 9.73 4.96 4.93
CA LEU A 343 9.97 6.19 4.16
C LEU A 343 10.53 7.31 5.04
N TRP A 344 9.97 7.53 6.23
CA TRP A 344 10.48 8.53 7.17
C TRP A 344 11.88 8.19 7.68
N LEU A 345 12.14 6.92 7.99
CA LEU A 345 13.47 6.44 8.36
C LEU A 345 14.48 6.64 7.22
N GLY A 346 14.10 6.32 5.98
CA GLY A 346 14.92 6.58 4.80
C GLY A 346 15.19 8.07 4.57
N ALA A 347 14.16 8.92 4.71
CA ALA A 347 14.30 10.38 4.59
C ALA A 347 15.19 10.96 5.70
N ALA A 348 15.03 10.49 6.94
CA ALA A 348 15.87 10.88 8.07
C ALA A 348 17.34 10.45 7.85
N TRP A 349 17.57 9.27 7.29
CA TRP A 349 18.90 8.79 6.92
C TRP A 349 19.55 9.67 5.83
N LEU A 350 18.82 9.97 4.76
CA LEU A 350 19.27 10.87 3.69
C LEU A 350 19.57 12.29 4.21
N PHE A 351 18.73 12.80 5.11
CA PHE A 351 18.95 14.09 5.75
C PHE A 351 20.21 14.09 6.63
N GLY A 352 20.42 13.02 7.40
CA GLY A 352 21.65 12.80 8.16
C GLY A 352 22.89 12.76 7.26
N ALA A 353 22.80 12.10 6.10
CA ALA A 353 23.87 12.05 5.10
C ALA A 353 24.18 13.44 4.54
N ALA A 354 23.16 14.21 4.17
CA ALA A 354 23.33 15.57 3.66
C ALA A 354 23.98 16.50 4.70
N LEU A 355 23.59 16.39 5.97
CA LEU A 355 24.20 17.14 7.06
C LEU A 355 25.66 16.76 7.28
N LEU A 356 25.99 15.47 7.18
CA LEU A 356 27.36 14.97 7.27
C LEU A 356 28.22 15.52 6.11
N CYS A 357 27.73 15.41 4.87
CA CYS A 357 28.40 15.96 3.69
C CYS A 357 28.64 17.47 3.81
N ARG A 358 27.64 18.23 4.28
CA ARG A 358 27.79 19.67 4.52
C ARG A 358 28.84 19.96 5.58
N ARG A 359 28.86 19.21 6.68
CA ARG A 359 29.84 19.38 7.77
C ARG A 359 31.25 19.05 7.29
N LEU A 360 31.44 17.95 6.56
CA LEU A 360 32.71 17.58 5.94
C LEU A 360 33.18 18.65 4.95
N GLY A 361 32.30 19.14 4.07
CA GLY A 361 32.61 20.22 3.14
C GLY A 361 33.07 21.50 3.84
N THR A 362 32.39 21.90 4.93
CA THR A 362 32.84 23.06 5.72
C THR A 362 34.13 22.82 6.51
N ALA A 363 34.42 21.58 6.91
CA ALA A 363 35.66 21.23 7.59
C ALA A 363 36.85 21.26 6.61
N ILE A 364 36.68 20.67 5.43
CA ILE A 364 37.66 20.69 4.34
C ILE A 364 37.89 22.12 3.85
N GLY A 365 36.83 22.91 3.65
CA GLY A 365 36.95 24.30 3.22
C GLY A 365 37.72 25.18 4.21
N ARG A 366 37.58 24.94 5.52
CA ARG A 366 38.39 25.64 6.55
C ARG A 366 39.84 25.16 6.60
N TRP A 367 40.11 23.95 6.15
CA TRP A 367 41.45 23.37 6.12
C TRP A 367 42.23 23.84 4.89
N ILE A 368 41.57 23.96 3.73
CA ILE A 368 42.15 24.47 2.48
C ILE A 368 42.26 26.01 2.50
N TRP A 369 41.26 26.72 3.05
CA TRP A 369 41.29 28.18 3.24
C TRP A 369 41.30 28.54 4.73
N PRO A 370 42.46 28.43 5.42
CA PRO A 370 42.57 28.94 6.77
C PRO A 370 42.34 30.44 6.77
N ARG A 371 41.39 30.91 7.59
CA ARG A 371 41.17 32.35 7.75
C ARG A 371 42.46 33.00 8.25
N PRO A 372 42.92 34.10 7.64
CA PRO A 372 44.07 34.83 8.16
C PRO A 372 43.76 35.27 9.60
N LEU A 373 44.65 34.92 10.53
CA LEU A 373 44.54 35.26 11.95
C LEU A 373 44.27 36.77 12.11
N PRO A 374 43.32 37.20 12.97
CA PRO A 374 43.11 38.61 13.28
C PRO A 374 44.22 39.09 14.23
N GLY A 375 45.47 39.05 13.78
CA GLY A 375 46.66 39.37 14.58
C GLY A 375 47.40 40.63 14.14
N ARG A 376 47.19 41.13 12.91
CA ARG A 376 47.99 42.26 12.38
C ARG A 376 47.31 43.62 12.39
N ARG A 377 45.97 43.70 12.31
CA ARG A 377 45.26 45.00 12.25
C ARG A 377 45.20 45.77 13.58
N ARG A 378 45.46 45.11 14.72
CA ARG A 378 45.35 45.77 16.04
C ARG A 378 46.63 46.46 16.51
N MET A 379 47.78 46.14 15.91
CA MET A 379 49.04 46.86 16.15
C MET A 379 49.15 48.10 15.25
N GLU A 380 48.79 47.97 13.97
CA GLU A 380 48.88 49.06 13.00
C GLU A 380 47.95 50.24 13.34
N SER A 381 46.75 49.97 13.87
CA SER A 381 45.85 51.04 14.37
C SER A 381 46.42 51.77 15.60
N ARG A 382 47.15 51.08 16.49
CA ARG A 382 47.69 51.69 17.72
C ARG A 382 48.94 52.54 17.47
N ASP A 383 49.76 52.18 16.48
CA ASP A 383 50.92 53.00 16.10
C ASP A 383 50.49 54.22 15.28
N ASN A 384 49.49 54.08 14.40
CA ASN A 384 48.99 55.19 13.59
C ASN A 384 48.33 56.28 14.46
N ASP A 385 47.57 55.89 15.50
CA ASP A 385 46.97 56.83 16.46
C ASP A 385 48.03 57.58 17.29
N ARG A 386 49.16 56.93 17.61
CA ARG A 386 50.28 57.55 18.34
C ARG A 386 51.09 58.51 17.48
N GLN A 387 51.31 58.19 16.21
CA GLN A 387 52.01 59.07 15.27
C GLN A 387 51.20 60.32 14.94
N GLY A 388 49.89 60.20 14.71
CA GLY A 388 49.02 61.37 14.50
C GLY A 388 49.00 62.35 15.69
N ALA A 389 49.04 61.83 16.92
CA ALA A 389 49.11 62.65 18.13
C ALA A 389 50.48 63.36 18.31
N ALA A 390 51.56 62.77 17.82
CA ALA A 390 52.90 63.35 17.88
C ALA A 390 53.10 64.47 16.85
N ASP A 391 52.60 64.29 15.62
CA ASP A 391 52.74 65.29 14.55
C ASP A 391 51.91 66.55 14.81
N THR A 392 50.70 66.39 15.36
CA THR A 392 49.86 67.52 15.77
C THR A 392 50.51 68.37 16.87
N ARG A 393 51.20 67.74 17.84
CA ARG A 393 51.99 68.48 18.84
C ARG A 393 53.17 69.23 18.22
N ARG A 394 53.91 68.63 17.28
CA ARG A 394 55.05 69.28 16.61
C ARG A 394 54.62 70.50 15.78
N LEU A 395 53.50 70.39 15.06
CA LEU A 395 52.94 71.51 14.29
C LEU A 395 52.53 72.67 15.20
N ARG A 396 51.90 72.38 16.34
CA ARG A 396 51.48 73.41 17.29
C ARG A 396 52.67 74.15 17.90
N LEU A 397 53.74 73.44 18.26
CA LEU A 397 54.98 74.04 18.78
C LEU A 397 55.68 74.92 17.74
N ARG A 398 55.78 74.45 16.48
CA ARG A 398 56.34 75.28 15.38
C ARG A 398 55.55 76.55 15.15
N MET A 399 54.22 76.51 15.22
CA MET A 399 53.39 77.72 15.09
C MET A 399 53.64 78.71 16.23
N GLN A 400 53.77 78.23 17.47
CA GLN A 400 54.08 79.09 18.62
C GLN A 400 55.46 79.76 18.50
N ASP A 401 56.48 79.00 18.10
CA ASP A 401 57.82 79.56 17.89
C ASP A 401 57.82 80.60 16.76
N HIS A 402 57.05 80.37 15.70
CA HIS A 402 56.98 81.29 14.58
C HIS A 402 56.27 82.61 14.93
N LEU A 403 55.23 82.54 15.77
CA LEU A 403 54.53 83.72 16.30
C LEU A 403 55.42 84.49 17.30
N GLY A 404 56.06 83.81 18.25
CA GLY A 404 56.98 84.45 19.19
C GLY A 404 58.24 85.03 18.53
N GLY A 405 58.68 84.46 17.40
CA GLY A 405 59.73 85.05 16.57
C GLY A 405 59.27 86.28 15.79
N TRP A 406 57.98 86.37 15.44
CA TRP A 406 57.41 87.53 14.76
C TRP A 406 57.22 88.71 15.71
N GLU A 407 56.73 88.47 16.93
CA GLU A 407 56.60 89.51 17.97
C GLU A 407 57.95 90.11 18.37
N ARG A 408 59.00 89.28 18.54
CA ARG A 408 60.36 89.77 18.81
C ARG A 408 60.91 90.67 17.70
N ARG A 409 60.67 90.30 16.44
CA ARG A 409 61.09 91.10 15.28
C ARG A 409 60.28 92.39 15.10
N GLN A 410 59.04 92.45 15.61
CA GLN A 410 58.28 93.70 15.63
C GLN A 410 58.71 94.63 16.77
N ALA A 411 59.05 94.08 17.94
CA ALA A 411 59.58 94.86 19.05
C ALA A 411 60.94 95.52 18.73
N GLU A 412 61.78 94.86 17.92
CA GLU A 412 63.07 95.42 17.46
C GLU A 412 62.94 96.45 16.31
N ARG A 413 61.76 96.56 15.68
CA ARG A 413 61.51 97.48 14.55
C ARG A 413 60.77 98.76 14.96
N ALA A 414 60.76 99.12 16.24
CA ALA A 414 60.51 100.49 16.69
C ALA A 414 61.86 101.23 16.65
N PRO A 415 62.24 101.81 15.50
CA PRO A 415 63.60 102.25 15.28
C PRO A 415 63.76 103.67 15.83
N ASP A 416 64.98 104.00 16.22
CA ASP A 416 65.44 105.39 16.30
C ASP A 416 64.74 106.26 17.34
N LEU A 417 64.75 105.76 18.57
CA LEU A 417 65.02 106.62 19.71
C LEU A 417 66.42 106.30 20.23
N GLU A 418 67.37 107.03 19.63
CA GLU A 418 68.77 107.26 20.02
C GLU A 418 69.88 106.41 19.37
N ARG A 419 70.41 107.00 18.28
CA ARG A 419 71.79 106.91 17.72
C ARG A 419 72.08 105.81 16.69
N ALA A 420 71.97 106.16 15.40
CA ALA A 420 73.10 106.37 14.48
C ALA A 420 72.62 106.99 13.17
#